data_AF-A0A7I9ZDK4-F1
#
_entry.id   AF-A0A7I9ZDK4-F1
#
_cell.length_a   1.000
_cell.length_b   1.000
_cell.length_c   1.000
_cell.angle_alpha   90.00
_cell.angle_beta   90.00
_cell.angle_gamma   90.00
#
_symmetry.space_group_name_H-M   'P 1'
#
loop_
_entity.id
_entity.type
_entity.pdbx_description
1 polymer ?
#
loop_
_entity_poly.entity_id
_entity_poly.type
_entity_poly.pdbx_seq_one_letter_code
_entity_poly.pdbx_strand_id
1 'polypeptide(L)'
;MKGYWNRPDATAAVMDRDGWFRTGDLARVDADGYFFIVERSKNMIVRDGYNVYPREVEEVLYEHPAVREAAVVGVPDDVLGKRWAPRSPWLTALTEIPH
;
A
#
# COMPACT_ATOMS: atom_id res chain seq x y z
N MET A 1 -20.07 -0.79 -12.04
CA MET A 1 -20.59 -1.68 -10.96
C MET A 1 -21.76 -0.97 -10.28
N LYS A 2 -22.84 -1.65 -9.89
CA LYS A 2 -24.02 -1.00 -9.25
C LYS A 2 -23.77 -0.56 -7.79
N GLY A 3 -22.77 -1.14 -7.13
CA GLY A 3 -22.42 -0.87 -5.74
C GLY A 3 -22.28 -2.13 -4.91
N TYR A 4 -21.98 -1.96 -3.63
CA TYR A 4 -21.93 -3.03 -2.65
C TYR A 4 -23.34 -3.42 -2.19
N TRP A 5 -23.60 -4.71 -2.07
CA TRP A 5 -24.88 -5.24 -1.61
C TRP A 5 -25.24 -4.73 -0.22
N ASN A 6 -26.41 -4.09 -0.10
CA ASN A 6 -26.95 -3.54 1.15
C ASN A 6 -25.99 -2.58 1.89
N ARG A 7 -25.08 -1.92 1.16
CA ARG A 7 -24.07 -1.02 1.74
C ARG A 7 -23.98 0.28 0.93
N PRO A 8 -25.02 1.14 1.01
CA PRO A 8 -25.08 2.39 0.24
C PRO A 8 -23.94 3.35 0.61
N ASP A 9 -23.63 3.51 1.90
CA ASP A 9 -22.57 4.41 2.36
C ASP A 9 -21.19 4.00 1.82
N ALA A 10 -20.88 2.71 1.85
CA ALA A 10 -19.63 2.18 1.31
C ALA A 10 -19.57 2.32 -0.22
N THR A 11 -20.71 2.24 -0.90
CA THR A 11 -20.81 2.47 -2.35
C THR A 11 -20.55 3.93 -2.70
N ALA A 12 -21.17 4.87 -1.98
CA ALA A 12 -20.97 6.29 -2.17
C ALA A 12 -19.51 6.72 -1.90
N ALA A 13 -18.82 6.05 -0.97
CA ALA A 13 -17.43 6.34 -0.66
C ALA A 13 -16.43 5.91 -1.75
N VAL A 14 -16.78 4.95 -2.61
CA VAL A 14 -15.87 4.39 -3.64
C VAL A 14 -16.26 4.77 -5.07
N MET A 15 -17.48 5.25 -5.29
CA MET A 15 -17.92 5.75 -6.59
C MET A 15 -17.63 7.24 -6.70
N ASP A 16 -17.13 7.69 -7.85
CA ASP A 16 -17.04 9.11 -8.14
C ASP A 16 -18.36 9.68 -8.69
N ARG A 17 -18.36 10.98 -9.00
CA ARG A 17 -19.54 11.69 -9.50
C ARG A 17 -19.97 11.24 -10.90
N ASP A 18 -19.05 10.65 -11.66
CA ASP A 18 -19.25 10.20 -13.03
C ASP A 18 -19.56 8.68 -13.09
N GLY A 19 -19.62 8.01 -11.92
CA GLY A 19 -19.99 6.61 -11.78
C GLY A 19 -18.81 5.63 -11.88
N TRP A 20 -17.56 6.11 -11.86
CA TRP A 20 -16.38 5.26 -11.85
C TRP A 20 -16.06 4.74 -10.46
N PHE A 21 -15.59 3.49 -10.43
CA PHE A 21 -15.18 2.82 -9.22
C PHE A 21 -13.72 3.10 -8.90
N ARG A 22 -13.45 3.65 -7.73
CA ARG A 22 -12.09 3.88 -7.21
C ARG A 22 -11.57 2.59 -6.59
N THR A 23 -10.72 1.87 -7.33
CA THR A 23 -10.14 0.59 -6.87
C THR A 23 -9.26 0.76 -5.63
N GLY A 24 -8.67 1.94 -5.48
CA GLY A 24 -7.69 2.24 -4.43
C GLY A 24 -6.27 1.78 -4.79
N ASP A 25 -6.06 1.33 -6.02
CA ASP A 25 -4.73 1.02 -6.56
C ASP A 25 -4.12 2.28 -7.20
N LEU A 26 -2.83 2.47 -6.97
CA LEU A 26 -2.01 3.44 -7.68
C LEU A 26 -1.42 2.75 -8.90
N ALA A 27 -1.62 3.32 -10.08
CA ALA A 27 -1.07 2.82 -11.32
C ALA A 27 -0.33 3.92 -12.06
N ARG A 28 0.73 3.53 -12.79
CA ARG A 28 1.39 4.39 -13.78
C ARG A 28 1.05 3.89 -15.18
N VAL A 29 0.97 4.82 -16.13
CA VAL A 29 0.78 4.52 -17.54
C VAL A 29 2.05 4.90 -18.28
N ASP A 30 2.54 4.03 -19.15
CA ASP A 30 3.66 4.37 -20.04
C ASP A 30 3.20 5.05 -21.35
N ALA A 31 4.14 5.41 -22.21
CA ALA A 31 3.85 6.09 -23.48
C ALA A 31 3.09 5.19 -24.47
N ASP A 32 3.19 3.87 -24.32
CA ASP A 32 2.55 2.87 -25.17
C ASP A 32 1.15 2.48 -24.65
N GLY A 33 0.72 3.06 -23.53
CA GLY A 33 -0.60 2.86 -22.93
C GLY A 33 -0.71 1.63 -22.03
N TYR A 34 0.42 1.02 -21.64
CA TYR A 34 0.41 -0.07 -20.67
C TYR A 34 0.28 0.47 -19.24
N PHE A 35 -0.57 -0.19 -18.46
CA PHE A 35 -0.83 0.12 -17.07
C PHE A 35 0.03 -0.79 -16.17
N PHE A 36 0.76 -0.17 -15.26
CA PHE A 36 1.53 -0.86 -14.24
C PHE A 36 0.95 -0.53 -12.87
N ILE A 37 0.51 -1.54 -12.13
CA ILE A 37 0.04 -1.38 -10.76
C ILE A 37 1.26 -1.19 -9.88
N VAL A 38 1.37 0.01 -9.31
CA VAL A 38 2.49 0.41 -8.45
C VAL A 38 2.22 -0.05 -7.02
N GLU A 39 1.08 0.30 -6.43
CA GLU A 39 0.82 0.01 -5.02
C GLU A 39 -0.68 0.09 -4.70
N ARG A 40 -1.06 -0.27 -3.47
CA ARG A 40 -2.37 0.03 -2.89
C ARG A 40 -2.26 1.29 -2.04
N SER A 41 -3.07 2.30 -2.31
CA SER A 41 -3.10 3.56 -1.55
C SER A 41 -3.32 3.38 -0.04
N LYS A 42 -3.98 2.28 0.37
CA LYS A 42 -4.22 1.94 1.78
C LYS A 42 -3.04 1.22 2.47
N ASN A 43 -2.05 0.73 1.72
CA ASN A 43 -0.88 0.03 2.26
C ASN A 43 0.34 0.94 2.43
N MET A 44 0.21 2.23 2.09
CA MET A 44 1.27 3.23 2.28
C MET A 44 1.58 3.44 3.77
N ILE A 45 2.86 3.37 4.13
CA ILE A 45 3.35 3.63 5.48
C ILE A 45 3.81 5.08 5.57
N VAL A 46 3.29 5.86 6.51
CA VAL A 46 3.77 7.23 6.75
C VAL A 46 4.77 7.24 7.91
N ARG A 47 5.98 7.74 7.66
CA ARG A 47 7.03 7.89 8.67
C ARG A 47 7.63 9.28 8.59
N ASP A 48 7.53 10.04 9.68
CA ASP A 48 8.13 11.39 9.79
C ASP A 48 7.81 12.32 8.60
N GLY A 49 6.57 12.25 8.10
CA GLY A 49 6.12 13.02 6.93
C GLY A 49 6.50 12.45 5.56
N TYR A 50 7.21 11.31 5.52
CA TYR A 50 7.54 10.59 4.29
C TYR A 50 6.55 9.47 4.01
N ASN A 51 6.16 9.33 2.74
CA ASN A 51 5.39 8.20 2.25
C ASN A 51 6.36 7.09 1.86
N VAL A 52 6.26 5.95 2.54
CA VAL A 52 7.02 4.74 2.26
C VAL A 52 6.07 3.73 1.62
N TYR A 53 6.44 3.24 0.45
CA TYR A 53 5.69 2.23 -0.30
C TYR A 53 6.32 0.86 -0.05
N PRO A 54 5.63 -0.05 0.67
CA PRO A 54 6.16 -1.37 1.01
C PRO A 54 6.72 -2.13 -0.18
N ARG A 55 6.07 -2.05 -1.36
CA ARG A 55 6.53 -2.77 -2.55
C ARG A 55 7.91 -2.33 -3.01
N GLU A 56 8.19 -1.02 -2.98
CA GLU A 56 9.51 -0.51 -3.38
C GLU A 56 10.62 -1.07 -2.48
N VAL A 57 10.31 -1.29 -1.19
CA VAL A 57 11.25 -1.89 -0.25
C VAL A 57 11.35 -3.41 -0.45
N GLU A 58 10.23 -4.09 -0.67
CA GLU A 58 10.19 -5.52 -0.97
C GLU A 58 10.98 -5.86 -2.25
N GLU A 59 10.84 -5.06 -3.31
CA GLU A 59 11.59 -5.23 -4.57
C GLU A 59 13.10 -5.20 -4.35
N VAL A 60 13.60 -4.27 -3.53
CA VAL A 60 15.02 -4.22 -3.16
C VAL A 60 15.42 -5.44 -2.31
N LEU A 61 14.56 -5.90 -1.40
CA LEU A 61 14.83 -7.11 -0.61
C LEU A 61 14.93 -8.36 -1.49
N TYR A 62 14.11 -8.45 -2.55
CA TYR A 62 14.15 -9.54 -3.52
C TYR A 62 15.42 -9.58 -4.38
N GLU A 63 16.19 -8.48 -4.46
CA GLU A 63 17.51 -8.50 -5.11
C GLU A 63 18.55 -9.30 -4.32
N HIS A 64 18.31 -9.53 -3.02
CA HIS A 64 19.24 -10.25 -2.17
C HIS A 64 19.11 -11.77 -2.38
N PRO A 65 20.19 -12.50 -2.74
CA PRO A 65 20.11 -13.92 -3.14
C PRO A 65 19.66 -14.88 -2.04
N ALA A 66 19.77 -14.47 -0.78
CA ALA A 66 19.30 -15.25 0.37
C ALA A 66 17.80 -15.04 0.67
N VAL A 67 17.13 -14.08 0.03
CA VAL A 67 15.73 -13.75 0.29
C VAL A 67 14.85 -14.51 -0.69
N ARG A 68 14.03 -15.44 -0.17
CA ARG A 68 13.04 -16.17 -0.97
C ARG A 68 11.74 -15.39 -1.10
N GLU A 69 11.23 -14.91 0.04
CA GLU A 69 10.00 -14.15 0.16
C GLU A 69 10.26 -12.98 1.10
N ALA A 70 9.74 -11.81 0.74
CA ALA A 70 9.83 -10.59 1.53
C ALA A 70 8.44 -9.94 1.64
N ALA A 71 8.08 -9.54 2.85
CA ALA A 71 6.91 -8.72 3.12
C ALA A 71 7.29 -7.56 4.04
N VAL A 72 6.84 -6.36 3.67
CA VAL A 72 7.07 -5.13 4.41
C VAL A 72 5.74 -4.69 5.02
N VAL A 73 5.72 -4.69 6.35
CA VAL A 73 4.59 -4.23 7.13
C VAL A 73 5.03 -3.15 8.08
N GLY A 74 4.07 -2.33 8.49
CA GLY A 74 4.29 -1.45 9.60
C GLY A 74 4.11 -2.15 10.97
N VAL A 75 4.91 -1.83 12.00
CA VAL A 75 4.69 -2.14 13.44
C VAL A 75 4.54 -0.88 14.34
N PRO A 76 3.45 -0.63 15.11
CA PRO A 76 3.27 0.65 15.81
C PRO A 76 4.42 0.97 16.80
N ASP A 77 4.82 2.24 16.91
CA ASP A 77 5.83 2.71 17.87
C ASP A 77 5.33 3.76 18.86
N ASP A 78 5.86 3.73 20.08
CA ASP A 78 5.56 4.66 21.16
C ASP A 78 6.57 5.81 21.34
N VAL A 79 7.79 5.74 20.78
CA VAL A 79 8.87 6.73 20.92
C VAL A 79 8.86 7.78 19.79
N LEU A 80 8.48 7.41 18.56
CA LEU A 80 8.56 8.30 17.38
C LEU A 80 7.22 8.76 16.78
N GLY A 81 6.08 8.71 17.50
CA GLY A 81 4.83 9.07 16.84
C GLY A 81 3.53 9.26 17.62
N LYS A 82 3.54 9.77 18.87
CA LYS A 82 2.36 10.45 19.44
C LYS A 82 2.33 11.93 19.00
N ARG A 83 1.94 12.22 17.75
CA ARG A 83 1.13 13.41 17.42
C ARG A 83 0.55 13.33 16.00
N TRP A 84 -0.71 12.94 15.94
CA TRP A 84 -1.67 13.27 14.88
C TRP A 84 -1.44 12.69 13.47
N ALA A 85 -1.63 11.38 13.31
CA ALA A 85 -2.37 10.75 12.20
C ALA A 85 -2.68 9.29 12.57
N PRO A 86 -3.85 8.73 12.22
CA PRO A 86 -4.23 7.40 12.68
C PRO A 86 -3.47 6.32 11.91
N ARG A 87 -2.70 5.50 12.64
CA ARG A 87 -2.15 4.21 12.23
C ARG A 87 -1.15 4.26 11.08
N SER A 88 0.13 4.44 11.39
CA SER A 88 1.21 3.98 10.53
C SER A 88 2.25 3.27 11.38
N PRO A 89 2.60 2.02 11.07
CA PRO A 89 3.49 1.25 11.91
C PRO A 89 4.92 1.13 11.27
N TRP A 90 6.01 0.95 12.04
CA TRP A 90 7.44 0.72 11.70
C TRP A 90 7.74 -0.30 10.59
N LEU A 91 8.78 -0.06 9.82
CA LEU A 91 9.28 -1.00 8.82
C LEU A 91 9.88 -2.27 9.45
N THR A 92 9.18 -3.40 9.35
CA THR A 92 9.76 -4.73 9.57
C THR A 92 9.69 -5.52 8.28
N ALA A 93 10.86 -5.89 7.75
CA ALA A 93 10.97 -6.85 6.66
C ALA A 93 10.98 -8.26 7.26
N LEU A 94 9.94 -9.04 7.00
CA LEU A 94 9.98 -10.48 7.25
C LEU A 94 10.58 -11.12 5.99
N THR A 95 11.72 -11.80 6.14
CA THR A 95 12.39 -12.52 5.06
C THR A 95 12.47 -14.00 5.40
N GLU A 96 12.05 -14.87 4.49
CA GLU A 96 12.39 -16.29 4.57
C GLU A 96 13.72 -16.53 3.87
N ILE A 97 14.70 -17.03 4.62
CA ILE A 97 16.01 -17.46 4.11
C ILE A 97 16.02 -18.99 4.10
N PRO A 98 16.16 -19.66 2.94
CA PRO A 98 16.29 -21.11 2.91
C PRO A 98 17.62 -21.55 3.54
N HIS A 99 17.56 -22.58 4.40
CA HIS A 99 18.71 -23.25 5.00
C HIS A 99 19.52 -24.05 3.97
#